data_AF-A0A0H4R1P3-F1
#
_entry.id   AF-A0A0H4R1P3-F1
#
_cell.length_a   1.000
_cell.length_b   1.000
_cell.length_c   1.000
_cell.angle_alpha   90.00
_cell.angle_beta   90.00
_cell.angle_gamma   90.00
#
_symmetry.space_group_name_H-M   'P 1'
#
loop_
_entity.id
_entity.type
_entity.pdbx_description
1 polymer ?
#
loop_
_entity_poly.entity_id
_entity_poly.type
_entity_poly.pdbx_seq_one_letter_code
_entity_poly.pdbx_strand_id
1 'polypeptide(L)'
;MKHKILSLLLALALIFPVLGSLYSTTDAQAAWTDTALNVTIHSRNVSGLSIYDANGNVIPNATVTPNKDFASTSARRDTTSGNVFYKIADNQYLSSQEVLPGIPNLVVNSISSIVTTKAGDTPLYDGNGVLVDGESVKGDGSWFTNKQVINIENGSTFYQISPNRYISSDYITGYYAG
;
A
#
# COMPACT_ATOMS: atom_id res chain seq x y z
N MET A 1 -0.77 -72.75 37.72
CA MET A 1 0.08 -72.79 36.50
C MET A 1 1.36 -71.99 36.74
N LYS A 2 2.51 -72.70 36.79
CA LYS A 2 3.85 -72.37 36.23
C LYS A 2 4.33 -70.90 36.28
N HIS A 3 5.35 -70.55 37.08
CA HIS A 3 6.80 -70.46 36.70
C HIS A 3 7.06 -69.39 35.60
N LYS A 4 7.96 -68.38 35.67
CA LYS A 4 9.36 -68.31 36.15
C LYS A 4 9.97 -66.92 35.78
N ILE A 5 10.92 -66.42 36.60
CA ILE A 5 12.29 -65.89 36.25
C ILE A 5 12.39 -64.63 35.35
N LEU A 6 12.83 -63.47 35.89
CA LEU A 6 14.21 -62.90 35.93
C LEU A 6 14.71 -62.34 34.58
N SER A 7 15.03 -61.04 34.51
CA SER A 7 16.37 -60.57 34.11
C SER A 7 16.55 -59.06 34.23
N LEU A 8 17.60 -58.77 34.97
CA LEU A 8 18.35 -57.53 35.15
C LEU A 8 18.93 -57.04 33.81
N LEU A 9 18.88 -55.73 33.55
CA LEU A 9 19.93 -55.09 32.74
C LEU A 9 20.19 -53.67 33.27
N LEU A 10 21.39 -53.53 33.82
CA LEU A 10 22.04 -52.31 34.26
C LEU A 10 23.02 -51.88 33.17
N ALA A 11 22.91 -50.65 32.67
CA ALA A 11 23.97 -49.89 32.00
C ALA A 11 23.52 -48.42 31.99
N LEU A 12 23.99 -47.56 32.92
CA LEU A 12 25.28 -46.85 32.98
C LEU A 12 25.38 -45.68 31.98
N ALA A 13 25.74 -44.50 32.52
CA ALA A 13 26.30 -43.31 31.86
C ALA A 13 25.29 -42.42 31.06
N LEU A 14 25.26 -41.08 31.06
CA LEU A 14 26.14 -39.98 31.50
C LEU A 14 25.29 -38.67 31.56
N ILE A 15 25.56 -37.80 32.55
CA ILE A 15 25.80 -36.34 32.47
C ILE A 15 24.91 -35.45 31.57
N PHE A 16 24.14 -34.55 32.24
CA PHE A 16 23.71 -33.15 31.94
C PHE A 16 23.82 -32.60 30.49
N PRO A 17 22.81 -31.82 30.00
CA PRO A 17 22.44 -30.57 30.68
C PRO A 17 20.94 -30.27 30.79
N VAL A 18 20.68 -29.38 31.76
CA VAL A 18 19.49 -28.53 31.87
C VAL A 18 19.13 -28.00 30.48
N LEU A 19 17.98 -28.42 29.96
CA LEU A 19 17.30 -27.67 28.90
C LEU A 19 16.85 -26.36 29.53
N GLY A 20 17.76 -25.38 29.53
CA GLY A 20 17.36 -24.00 29.50
C GLY A 20 16.57 -23.83 28.22
N SER A 21 15.25 -23.70 28.35
CA SER A 21 14.43 -23.14 27.28
C SER A 21 14.97 -21.75 27.01
N LEU A 22 15.86 -21.65 26.03
CA LEU A 22 16.15 -20.39 25.36
C LEU A 22 14.84 -20.00 24.70
N TYR A 23 14.08 -19.13 25.37
CA TYR A 23 13.10 -18.31 24.69
C TYR A 23 13.90 -17.47 23.69
N SER A 24 13.95 -17.91 22.43
CA SER A 24 14.14 -16.95 21.36
C SER A 24 12.90 -16.08 21.38
N THR A 25 13.00 -14.88 21.94
CA THR A 25 12.15 -13.79 21.47
C THR A 25 12.61 -13.53 20.04
N THR A 26 12.06 -14.29 19.09
CA THR A 26 11.92 -13.75 17.74
C THR A 26 11.06 -12.53 17.95
N ASP A 27 11.71 -11.37 18.09
CA ASP A 27 11.10 -10.09 17.76
C ASP A 27 10.37 -10.36 16.46
N ALA A 28 9.05 -10.21 16.49
CA ALA A 28 8.25 -10.29 15.29
C ALA A 28 8.68 -9.09 14.44
N GLN A 29 9.74 -9.27 13.66
CA GLN A 29 10.19 -8.28 12.70
C GLN A 29 8.97 -8.04 11.82
N ALA A 30 8.45 -6.81 11.86
CA ALA A 30 7.27 -6.43 11.11
C ALA A 30 7.44 -6.94 9.67
N ALA A 31 6.52 -7.78 9.21
CA ALA A 31 6.53 -8.14 7.80
C ALA A 31 6.11 -6.87 7.03
N TRP A 32 6.91 -6.46 6.07
CA TRP A 32 6.66 -5.23 5.30
C TRP A 32 6.11 -5.59 3.93
N THR A 33 5.17 -4.79 3.45
CA THR A 33 4.70 -4.85 2.06
C THR A 33 5.00 -3.53 1.37
N ASP A 34 5.71 -3.59 0.25
CA ASP A 34 6.04 -2.42 -0.56
C ASP A 34 5.09 -2.35 -1.76
N THR A 35 4.52 -1.18 -1.99
CA THR A 35 3.67 -0.85 -3.14
C THR A 35 4.35 0.22 -3.96
N ALA A 36 4.57 -0.05 -5.25
CA ALA A 36 5.07 0.96 -6.17
C ALA A 36 4.02 2.07 -6.37
N LEU A 37 4.46 3.32 -6.34
CA LEU A 37 3.64 4.52 -6.52
C LEU A 37 4.28 5.46 -7.54
N ASN A 38 3.49 6.42 -8.01
CA ASN A 38 3.99 7.60 -8.69
C ASN A 38 3.09 8.78 -8.35
N VAL A 39 3.26 9.30 -7.13
CA VAL A 39 2.38 10.33 -6.55
C VAL A 39 3.18 11.50 -6.02
N THR A 40 2.53 12.63 -5.80
CA THR A 40 3.07 13.72 -4.97
C THR A 40 2.33 13.70 -3.63
N ILE A 41 3.08 13.70 -2.52
CA ILE A 41 2.54 13.81 -1.16
C ILE A 41 2.90 15.17 -0.59
N HIS A 42 2.04 15.73 0.26
CA HIS A 42 2.25 17.05 0.87
C HIS A 42 2.43 16.91 2.38
N SER A 43 3.57 17.35 2.92
CA SER A 43 3.81 17.34 4.37
C SER A 43 2.89 18.32 5.10
N ARG A 44 2.43 17.96 6.30
CA ARG A 44 1.63 18.86 7.13
C ARG A 44 2.38 20.16 7.44
N ASN A 45 1.64 21.25 7.63
CA ASN A 45 2.19 22.52 8.09
C ASN A 45 2.41 22.51 9.62
N VAL A 46 3.24 21.59 10.09
CA VAL A 46 3.62 21.43 11.50
C VAL A 46 5.13 21.24 11.56
N SER A 47 5.82 21.94 12.47
CA SER A 47 7.26 21.79 12.66
C SER A 47 7.62 20.47 13.33
N GLY A 48 8.75 19.87 12.94
CA GLY A 48 9.31 18.69 13.62
C GLY A 48 8.66 17.36 13.22
N LEU A 49 8.07 17.28 12.02
CA LEU A 49 7.62 16.01 11.45
C LEU A 49 8.80 15.04 11.32
N SER A 50 8.60 13.80 11.75
CA SER A 50 9.67 12.80 11.80
C SER A 50 9.95 12.23 10.42
N ILE A 51 11.23 11.91 10.14
CA ILE A 51 11.58 11.03 9.02
C ILE A 51 11.81 9.63 9.57
N TYR A 52 11.29 8.63 8.88
CA TYR A 52 11.39 7.23 9.25
C TYR A 52 12.34 6.46 8.33
N ASP A 53 13.00 5.43 8.87
CA ASP A 53 13.78 4.47 8.11
C ASP A 53 12.90 3.39 7.43
N ALA A 54 13.51 2.46 6.70
CA ALA A 54 12.80 1.37 6.03
C ALA A 54 12.14 0.36 6.98
N ASN A 55 12.44 0.42 8.28
CA ASN A 55 11.85 -0.41 9.32
C ASN A 55 10.84 0.38 10.17
N GLY A 56 10.44 1.59 9.75
CA GLY A 56 9.49 2.41 10.49
C GLY A 56 10.04 3.02 11.78
N ASN A 57 11.36 3.01 12.00
CA ASN A 57 11.97 3.70 13.12
C ASN A 57 12.23 5.16 12.77
N VAL A 58 12.07 6.06 13.75
CA VAL A 58 12.41 7.48 13.57
C VAL A 58 13.92 7.62 13.37
N ILE A 59 14.32 8.33 12.32
CA ILE A 59 15.71 8.74 12.08
C ILE A 59 16.01 9.93 13.00
N PRO A 60 16.94 9.81 13.96
CA PRO A 60 17.21 10.88 14.91
C PRO A 60 17.69 12.16 14.21
N ASN A 61 17.20 13.30 14.68
CA ASN A 61 17.55 14.64 14.18
C ASN A 61 17.22 14.91 12.70
N ALA A 62 16.46 14.03 12.05
CA ALA A 62 15.97 14.23 10.69
C ALA A 62 14.50 14.66 10.73
N THR A 63 14.22 15.86 10.22
CA THR A 63 12.86 16.41 10.18
C THR A 63 12.48 16.85 8.78
N VAL A 64 11.20 16.68 8.44
CA VAL A 64 10.66 17.18 7.18
C VAL A 64 10.36 18.68 7.27
N THR A 65 10.68 19.40 6.21
CA THR A 65 10.23 20.78 6.02
C THR A 65 8.69 20.80 5.96
N PRO A 66 8.01 21.59 6.79
CA PRO A 66 6.56 21.71 6.76
C PRO A 66 6.06 22.26 5.43
N ASN A 67 4.84 21.91 5.04
CA ASN A 67 4.15 22.45 3.85
C ASN A 67 4.97 22.28 2.55
N LYS A 68 5.51 21.07 2.35
CA LYS A 68 6.39 20.74 1.23
C LYS A 68 5.88 19.52 0.48
N ASP A 69 5.97 19.59 -0.85
CA ASP A 69 5.67 18.49 -1.75
C ASP A 69 6.85 17.53 -1.90
N PHE A 70 6.55 16.23 -1.97
CA PHE A 70 7.50 15.16 -2.22
C PHE A 70 6.95 14.22 -3.29
N ALA A 71 7.75 13.95 -4.32
CA ALA A 71 7.47 12.84 -5.22
C ALA A 71 7.72 11.52 -4.50
N SER A 72 6.70 10.67 -4.41
CA SER A 72 6.79 9.36 -3.78
C SER A 72 6.65 8.25 -4.82
N THR A 73 7.68 7.40 -4.87
CA THR A 73 7.77 6.28 -5.81
C THR A 73 7.35 4.96 -5.19
N SER A 74 7.14 4.91 -3.88
CA SER A 74 6.66 3.72 -3.19
C SER A 74 6.07 4.05 -1.83
N ALA A 75 5.06 3.30 -1.42
CA ALA A 75 4.61 3.23 -0.04
C ALA A 75 4.98 1.88 0.57
N ARG A 76 5.42 1.91 1.81
CA ARG A 76 5.73 0.74 2.62
C ARG A 76 4.68 0.61 3.72
N ARG A 77 4.07 -0.56 3.87
CA ARG A 77 3.08 -0.88 4.90
C ARG A 77 3.62 -1.92 5.87
N ASP A 78 3.56 -1.60 7.15
CA ASP A 78 3.76 -2.55 8.24
C ASP A 78 2.55 -3.48 8.29
N THR A 79 2.73 -4.78 8.04
CA THR A 79 1.63 -5.75 8.04
C THR A 79 1.13 -6.10 9.44
N THR A 80 1.90 -5.78 10.49
CA THR A 80 1.51 -5.97 11.88
C THR A 80 0.66 -4.80 12.37
N SER A 81 1.14 -3.56 12.21
CA SER A 81 0.44 -2.37 12.70
C SER A 81 -0.54 -1.75 11.71
N GLY A 82 -0.40 -2.06 10.41
CA GLY A 82 -1.15 -1.44 9.33
C GLY A 82 -0.66 -0.05 8.94
N ASN A 83 0.35 0.50 9.62
CA ASN A 83 0.91 1.82 9.36
C ASN A 83 1.52 1.90 7.95
N VAL A 84 1.32 3.05 7.29
CA VAL A 84 1.79 3.30 5.92
C VAL A 84 2.81 4.43 5.94
N PHE A 85 3.89 4.25 5.18
CA PHE A 85 4.98 5.19 5.08
C PHE A 85 5.31 5.45 3.62
N TYR A 86 5.31 6.71 3.21
CA TYR A 86 5.61 7.12 1.83
C TYR A 86 7.09 7.43 1.68
N LYS A 87 7.75 6.80 0.69
CA LYS A 87 9.17 7.06 0.39
C LYS A 87 9.32 8.48 -0.13
N ILE A 88 10.19 9.26 0.49
CA ILE A 88 10.50 10.65 0.08
C ILE A 88 11.95 10.82 -0.40
N ALA A 89 12.83 9.89 -0.01
CA ALA A 89 14.19 9.74 -0.50
C ALA A 89 14.68 8.32 -0.21
N ASP A 90 15.92 7.99 -0.59
CA ASP A 90 16.48 6.67 -0.29
C ASP A 90 16.54 6.41 1.21
N ASN A 91 15.88 5.31 1.61
CA ASN A 91 15.70 4.90 3.00
C ASN A 91 15.07 5.95 3.92
N GLN A 92 14.31 6.90 3.36
CA GLN A 92 13.61 7.94 4.10
C GLN A 92 12.14 7.96 3.76
N TYR A 93 11.31 7.91 4.79
CA TYR A 93 9.87 7.83 4.64
C TYR A 93 9.15 8.83 5.54
N LEU A 94 7.98 9.29 5.09
CA LEU A 94 7.02 10.05 5.88
C LEU A 94 5.85 9.17 6.28
N SER A 95 5.37 9.30 7.53
CA SER A 95 4.16 8.62 7.96
C SER A 95 2.94 9.15 7.20
N SER A 96 2.01 8.26 6.84
CA SER A 96 0.73 8.66 6.25
C SER A 96 -0.09 9.60 7.15
N GLN A 97 0.16 9.61 8.46
CA GLN A 97 -0.47 10.50 9.44
C GLN A 97 0.13 11.93 9.43
N GLU A 98 1.28 12.11 8.80
CA GLU A 98 2.04 13.36 8.74
C GLU A 98 1.94 14.07 7.39
N VAL A 99 1.17 13.50 6.46
CA VAL A 99 0.86 14.09 5.16
C VAL A 99 -0.60 14.56 5.15
N LEU A 100 -0.87 15.68 4.45
CA LEU A 100 -2.24 16.12 4.24
C LEU A 100 -2.86 15.32 3.08
N PRO A 101 -4.09 14.79 3.25
CA PRO A 101 -4.89 14.29 2.14
C PRO A 101 -5.35 15.49 1.30
N GLY A 102 -4.49 15.93 0.38
CA GLY A 102 -4.77 17.00 -0.56
C GLY A 102 -4.50 16.61 -2.02
N ILE A 103 -3.86 15.46 -2.22
CA ILE A 103 -3.72 14.80 -3.50
C ILE A 103 -4.17 13.37 -3.19
N PRO A 104 -5.24 12.85 -3.80
CA PRO A 104 -5.73 11.54 -3.45
C PRO A 104 -4.60 10.52 -3.57
N ASN A 105 -4.58 9.55 -2.67
CA ASN A 105 -3.61 8.49 -2.70
C ASN A 105 -3.95 7.57 -3.89
N LEU A 106 -3.41 7.90 -5.06
CA LEU A 106 -3.75 7.26 -6.32
C LEU A 106 -2.74 6.17 -6.68
N VAL A 107 -3.22 4.96 -6.91
CA VAL A 107 -2.45 3.91 -7.57
C VAL A 107 -2.72 3.97 -9.06
N VAL A 108 -1.67 4.18 -9.85
CA VAL A 108 -1.75 4.22 -11.31
C VAL A 108 -1.31 2.88 -11.87
N ASN A 109 -2.20 2.21 -12.60
CA ASN A 109 -1.90 0.97 -13.29
C ASN A 109 -1.99 1.17 -14.80
N SER A 110 -0.97 0.71 -15.53
CA SER A 110 -1.08 0.54 -16.98
C SER A 110 -1.97 -0.67 -17.26
N ILE A 111 -2.99 -0.47 -18.10
CA ILE A 111 -3.92 -1.53 -18.53
C ILE A 111 -4.05 -1.49 -20.05
N SER A 112 -4.78 -2.43 -20.63
CA SER A 112 -5.21 -2.38 -22.02
C SER A 112 -6.61 -2.97 -22.05
N SER A 113 -7.62 -2.12 -22.17
CA SER A 113 -9.02 -2.54 -22.03
C SER A 113 -9.96 -1.61 -22.76
N ILE A 114 -11.20 -2.05 -22.95
CA ILE A 114 -12.31 -1.22 -23.41
C ILE A 114 -13.31 -1.09 -22.27
N VAL A 115 -13.72 0.14 -21.97
CA VAL A 115 -14.79 0.44 -21.00
C VAL A 115 -15.99 1.03 -21.72
N THR A 116 -17.20 0.62 -21.32
CA THR A 116 -18.47 1.13 -21.88
C THR A 116 -19.21 1.92 -20.82
N THR A 117 -19.64 3.14 -21.15
CA THR A 117 -20.37 4.02 -20.22
C THR A 117 -21.84 3.62 -20.06
N LYS A 118 -22.43 3.98 -18.91
CA LYS A 118 -23.88 3.95 -18.68
C LYS A 118 -24.59 4.90 -19.64
N ALA A 119 -25.90 4.71 -19.82
CA ALA A 119 -26.75 5.67 -20.53
C ALA A 119 -26.77 7.04 -19.84
N GLY A 120 -26.88 8.11 -20.63
CA GLY A 120 -26.85 9.50 -20.15
C GLY A 120 -25.45 10.11 -20.15
N ASP A 121 -25.37 11.44 -19.99
CA ASP A 121 -24.08 12.14 -20.03
C ASP A 121 -23.19 11.70 -18.85
N THR A 122 -21.95 11.30 -19.17
CA THR A 122 -20.98 10.78 -18.22
C THR A 122 -19.95 11.86 -17.90
N PRO A 123 -19.82 12.32 -16.64
CA PRO A 123 -18.87 13.36 -16.27
C PRO A 123 -17.42 12.90 -16.41
N LEU A 124 -16.53 13.85 -16.65
CA LEU A 124 -15.09 13.61 -16.74
C LEU A 124 -14.34 14.08 -15.49
N TYR A 125 -13.29 13.35 -15.15
CA TYR A 125 -12.40 13.62 -14.03
C TYR A 125 -10.97 13.85 -14.52
N ASP A 126 -10.18 14.58 -13.74
CA ASP A 126 -8.76 14.77 -13.99
C ASP A 126 -7.92 13.58 -13.49
N GLY A 127 -6.59 13.66 -13.66
CA GLY A 127 -5.66 12.63 -13.20
C GLY A 127 -5.56 12.50 -11.67
N ASN A 128 -6.18 13.41 -10.93
CA ASN A 128 -6.32 13.39 -9.48
C ASN A 128 -7.72 12.91 -9.06
N GLY A 129 -8.56 12.40 -9.96
CA GLY A 129 -9.92 11.98 -9.62
C GLY A 129 -10.84 13.14 -9.19
N VAL A 130 -10.48 14.39 -9.51
CA VAL A 130 -11.32 15.57 -9.28
C VAL A 130 -12.20 15.80 -10.50
N LEU A 131 -13.48 16.12 -10.27
CA LEU A 131 -14.44 16.41 -11.34
C LEU A 131 -13.97 17.62 -12.17
N VAL A 132 -14.04 17.52 -13.50
CA VAL A 132 -13.79 18.62 -14.41
C VAL A 132 -15.11 19.27 -14.77
N ASP A 133 -15.36 20.47 -14.23
CA ASP A 133 -16.63 21.16 -14.39
C ASP A 133 -16.99 21.42 -15.86
N GLY A 134 -18.23 21.11 -16.22
CA GLY A 134 -18.77 21.31 -17.56
C GLY A 134 -18.31 20.30 -18.62
N GLU A 135 -17.45 19.34 -18.26
CA GLU A 135 -16.97 18.32 -19.20
C GLU A 135 -17.66 16.97 -19.00
N SER A 136 -18.18 16.43 -20.09
CA SER A 136 -18.82 15.11 -20.13
C SER A 136 -18.66 14.47 -21.51
N VAL A 137 -18.83 13.15 -21.54
CA VAL A 137 -19.00 12.38 -22.78
C VAL A 137 -20.41 11.82 -22.86
N LYS A 138 -20.85 11.52 -24.07
CA LYS A 138 -22.14 10.83 -24.26
C LYS A 138 -22.07 9.42 -23.66
N GLY A 139 -23.16 9.03 -23.02
CA GLY A 139 -23.39 7.68 -22.51
C GLY A 139 -23.44 6.63 -23.61
N ASP A 140 -23.45 5.37 -23.19
CA ASP A 140 -23.44 4.18 -24.06
C ASP A 140 -22.26 4.12 -25.05
N GLY A 141 -21.20 4.91 -24.78
CA GLY A 141 -19.99 4.98 -25.58
C GLY A 141 -18.94 3.98 -25.10
N SER A 142 -18.20 3.40 -26.03
CA SER A 142 -17.07 2.52 -25.73
C SER A 142 -15.74 3.26 -25.92
N TRP A 143 -14.86 3.13 -24.93
CA TRP A 143 -13.60 3.87 -24.85
C TRP A 143 -12.45 2.91 -24.61
N PHE A 144 -11.41 3.02 -25.43
CA PHE A 144 -10.15 2.34 -25.14
C PHE A 144 -9.48 3.04 -23.95
N THR A 145 -8.97 2.25 -23.02
CA THR A 145 -8.22 2.72 -21.87
C THR A 145 -6.91 1.98 -21.75
N ASN A 146 -5.84 2.74 -21.56
CA ASN A 146 -4.50 2.21 -21.33
C ASN A 146 -4.00 2.45 -19.91
N LYS A 147 -4.83 3.07 -19.05
CA LYS A 147 -4.45 3.46 -17.70
C LYS A 147 -5.68 3.53 -16.82
N GLN A 148 -5.58 2.94 -15.64
CA GLN A 148 -6.53 3.19 -14.55
C GLN A 148 -5.83 3.84 -13.36
N VAL A 149 -6.60 4.61 -12.62
CA VAL A 149 -6.19 5.37 -11.45
C VAL A 149 -7.13 4.97 -10.32
N ILE A 150 -6.59 4.47 -9.22
CA ILE A 150 -7.37 3.96 -8.09
C ILE A 150 -7.09 4.83 -6.88
N ASN A 151 -8.10 5.50 -6.35
CA ASN A 151 -8.02 6.15 -5.06
C ASN A 151 -8.05 5.07 -3.97
N ILE A 152 -6.94 4.89 -3.25
CA ILE A 152 -6.81 3.86 -2.21
C ILE A 152 -7.52 4.22 -0.90
N GLU A 153 -7.94 5.48 -0.72
CA GLU A 153 -8.67 5.91 0.48
C GLU A 153 -10.15 5.48 0.41
N ASN A 154 -10.76 5.59 -0.76
CA ASN A 154 -12.19 5.30 -0.96
C ASN A 154 -12.47 4.16 -1.95
N GLY A 155 -11.45 3.62 -2.61
CA GLY A 155 -11.57 2.55 -3.60
C GLY A 155 -12.06 2.99 -4.99
N SER A 156 -12.33 4.28 -5.22
CA SER A 156 -12.82 4.78 -6.50
C SER A 156 -11.79 4.52 -7.60
N THR A 157 -12.24 3.96 -8.71
CA THR A 157 -11.40 3.69 -9.88
C THR A 157 -11.77 4.60 -11.02
N PHE A 158 -10.77 5.10 -11.75
CA PHE A 158 -10.93 6.04 -12.84
C PHE A 158 -10.16 5.53 -14.07
N TYR A 159 -10.82 5.44 -15.22
CA TYR A 159 -10.26 4.92 -16.47
C TYR A 159 -9.91 6.04 -17.42
N GLN A 160 -8.66 6.10 -17.88
CA GLN A 160 -8.21 7.14 -18.80
C GLN A 160 -8.83 6.92 -20.18
N ILE A 161 -9.47 7.96 -20.73
CA ILE A 161 -10.07 7.93 -22.08
C ILE A 161 -9.41 8.93 -23.06
N SER A 162 -8.69 9.92 -22.53
CA SER A 162 -7.88 10.87 -23.29
C SER A 162 -6.75 11.40 -22.42
N PRO A 163 -5.79 12.17 -22.96
CA PRO A 163 -4.83 12.87 -22.12
C PRO A 163 -5.55 13.69 -21.04
N ASN A 164 -5.23 13.41 -19.77
CA ASN A 164 -5.78 14.09 -18.59
C ASN A 164 -7.32 14.02 -18.42
N ARG A 165 -8.01 13.05 -19.03
CA ARG A 165 -9.44 12.81 -18.78
C ARG A 165 -9.72 11.36 -18.45
N TYR A 166 -10.54 11.20 -17.43
CA TYR A 166 -10.86 9.93 -16.85
C TYR A 166 -12.36 9.80 -16.62
N ILE A 167 -12.87 8.58 -16.72
CA ILE A 167 -14.24 8.22 -16.37
C ILE A 167 -14.21 7.41 -15.06
N SER A 168 -15.02 7.79 -14.07
CA SER A 168 -15.19 6.98 -12.85
C SER A 168 -15.86 5.63 -13.17
N SER A 169 -15.41 4.57 -12.50
CA SER A 169 -16.01 3.23 -12.55
C SER A 169 -17.51 3.24 -12.24
N ASP A 170 -17.98 4.22 -11.47
CA ASP A 170 -19.40 4.40 -11.16
C ASP A 170 -20.26 4.65 -12.39
N TYR A 171 -19.65 5.08 -13.51
CA TYR A 171 -20.33 5.33 -14.78
C TYR A 171 -20.05 4.25 -15.85
N ILE A 172 -19.43 3.14 -15.48
CA ILE A 172 -19.10 2.05 -16.41
C ILE A 172 -20.10 0.88 -16.25
N THR A 173 -20.53 0.29 -17.37
CA THR A 173 -21.39 -0.92 -17.45
C THR A 173 -20.66 -2.14 -17.98
N GLY A 174 -19.61 -1.92 -18.78
CA GLY A 174 -18.83 -2.99 -19.41
C GLY A 174 -17.33 -2.76 -19.25
N TYR A 175 -16.60 -3.82 -18.93
CA TYR A 175 -15.14 -3.85 -18.89
C TYR A 175 -14.68 -5.08 -19.68
N TYR A 176 -13.91 -4.86 -20.73
CA TYR A 176 -13.38 -5.92 -21.58
C TYR A 176 -11.86 -5.83 -21.58
N ALA A 177 -11.20 -6.86 -21.04
CA ALA A 177 -9.75 -6.98 -21.12
C ALA A 177 -9.36 -7.16 -22.59
N GLY A 178 -8.39 -6.34 -23.04
CA GLY A 178 -7.79 -6.44 -24.37
C GLY A 178 -6.61 -7.37 -24.41
#